data_AF-A0A5R2NBP1-F1
#
_entry.id   AF-A0A5R2NBP1-F1
#
_cell.length_a   1.000
_cell.length_b   1.000
_cell.length_c   1.000
_cell.angle_alpha   90.00
_cell.angle_beta   90.00
_cell.angle_gamma   90.00
#
_symmetry.space_group_name_H-M   'P 1'
#
loop_
_entity.id
_entity.type
_entity.pdbx_description
1 polymer ?
#
loop_
_entity_poly.entity_id
_entity_poly.type
_entity_poly.pdbx_seq_one_letter_code
_entity_poly.pdbx_strand_id
1 'polypeptide(L)' 'MKVLVTGATGFIGRLVVHRLRQAGVELRLASRQPE' A
#
# COMPACT_ATOMS: atom_id res chain seq x y z
N MET A 1 -10.75 7.45 6.50
CA MET A 1 -9.43 7.54 7.17
C MET A 1 -8.35 7.24 6.15
N LYS A 2 -7.24 7.99 6.11
CA LYS A 2 -6.17 7.77 5.12
C LYS A 2 -5.09 6.85 5.71
N VAL A 3 -4.55 5.93 4.91
CA VAL A 3 -3.54 4.96 5.34
C VAL A 3 -2.25 5.13 4.55
N LEU A 4 -1.12 5.27 5.26
CA LEU A 4 0.23 5.21 4.68
C LEU A 4 0.78 3.80 4.82
N VAL A 5 1.24 3.21 3.71
CA VAL A 5 1.92 1.91 3.71
C VAL A 5 3.37 2.10 3.32
N THR A 6 4.29 1.77 4.22
CA THR A 6 5.73 1.66 3.95
C THR A 6 6.07 0.20 3.57
N GLY A 7 7.09 -0.01 2.74
CA GLY A 7 7.39 -1.35 2.24
C GLY A 7 6.28 -1.94 1.35
N ALA A 8 5.47 -1.07 0.74
CA ALA A 8 4.30 -1.43 -0.06
C ALA A 8 4.62 -2.33 -1.26
N THR A 9 5.86 -2.32 -1.74
CA THR A 9 6.35 -3.14 -2.85
C THR A 9 6.86 -4.53 -2.42
N GLY A 10 7.02 -4.76 -1.10
CA GLY A 10 7.46 -6.03 -0.55
C GLY A 10 6.39 -7.13 -0.63
N PHE A 11 6.80 -8.37 -0.30
CA PHE A 11 5.94 -9.56 -0.41
C PHE A 11 4.60 -9.43 0.32
N ILE A 12 4.63 -8.97 1.58
CA ILE A 12 3.41 -8.75 2.38
C ILE A 12 2.76 -7.41 2.06
N GLY A 13 3.57 -6.36 1.89
CA GLY A 13 3.08 -4.99 1.62
C GLY A 13 2.13 -4.94 0.42
N ARG A 14 2.47 -5.64 -0.67
CA ARG A 14 1.62 -5.67 -1.87
C ARG A 14 0.27 -6.34 -1.64
N LEU A 15 0.21 -7.36 -0.78
CA LEU A 15 -1.04 -8.07 -0.44
C LEU A 15 -1.95 -7.17 0.41
N VAL A 16 -1.36 -6.47 1.39
CA VAL A 16 -2.07 -5.50 2.23
C VAL A 16 -2.64 -4.37 1.37
N VAL A 17 -1.84 -3.77 0.49
CA VAL A 17 -2.27 -2.72 -0.43
C VAL A 17 -3.42 -3.17 -1.32
N HIS A 18 -3.34 -4.40 -1.87
CA HIS A 18 -4.41 -4.95 -2.69
C HIS A 18 -5.74 -5.04 -1.93
N ARG A 19 -5.72 -5.57 -0.69
CA ARG A 19 -6.91 -5.67 0.15
C ARG A 19 -7.48 -4.31 0.53
N LEU A 20 -6.62 -3.36 0.90
CA LEU A 20 -7.04 -2.00 1.26
C LEU A 20 -7.65 -1.26 0.05
N ARG A 21 -7.11 -1.47 -1.16
CA ARG A 21 -7.70 -0.94 -2.40
C ARG A 21 -9.09 -1.53 -2.66
N GLN A 22 -9.26 -2.84 -2.51
CA GLN A 22 -10.56 -3.51 -2.67
C GLN A 22 -11.60 -3.00 -1.67
N ALA A 23 -11.17 -2.59 -0.48
CA ALA A 23 -12.04 -2.00 0.54
C ALA A 23 -12.34 -0.50 0.33
N GLY A 24 -11.85 0.12 -0.75
CA GLY A 24 -12.08 1.54 -1.04
C GLY A 24 -11.35 2.49 -0.09
N VAL A 25 -10.31 2.03 0.61
CA VAL A 25 -9.52 2.86 1.53
C VAL A 25 -8.64 3.82 0.74
N GLU A 26 -8.60 5.08 1.16
CA GLU A 26 -7.67 6.06 0.61
C GLU A 26 -6.24 5.76 1.09
N LEU A 27 -5.33 5.51 0.12
CA LEU A 27 -3.99 5.00 0.38
C LEU A 27 -2.89 5.94 -0.12
N ARG A 28 -1.80 6.01 0.64
CA ARG A 28 -0.50 6.55 0.22
C ARG A 28 0.54 5.44 0.34
N LEU A 29 1.35 5.26 -0.69
CA LEU A 29 2.41 4.25 -0.71
C LEU A 29 3.77 4.94 -0.63
N ALA A 30 4.62 4.52 0.31
CA ALA A 30 6.00 4.92 0.38
C ALA A 30 6.90 3.75 -0.04
N SER A 31 7.61 3.94 -1.15
CA SER A 31 8.62 3.01 -1.67
C SER A 31 9.95 3.75 -1.84
N ARG A 32 11.05 3.00 -1.73
CA ARG A 32 12.40 3.52 -2.02
C ARG A 32 12.69 3.62 -3.52
N GLN A 33 12.03 2.78 -4.31
CA GLN A 33 12.06 2.77 -5.78
C GLN A 33 10.60 2.78 -6.25
N PRO A 34 10.10 3.90 -6.79
CA PRO A 34 8.71 4.08 -7.19
C PRO A 34 8.41 3.62 -8.63
N GLU A 35 9.44 3.31 -9.42
CA GLU A 35 9.31 2.66 -10.74
C GLU A 35 8.98 1.16 -10.65
#